data_AF-A0A1F5J763-F1
#
_entry.id   AF-A0A1F5J763-F1
#
_cell.length_a   1.000
_cell.length_b   1.000
_cell.length_c   1.000
_cell.angle_alpha   90.00
_cell.angle_beta   90.00
_cell.angle_gamma   90.00
#
_symmetry.space_group_name_H-M   'P 1'
#
loop_
_entity.id
_entity.type
_entity.pdbx_description
1 polymer ?
#
loop_
_entity_poly.entity_id
_entity_poly.type
_entity_poly.pdbx_seq_one_letter_code
_entity_poly.pdbx_strand_id
1 'polypeptide(L)'
;LDKVPGISWYAGALVADNDPDSIIDVVRDEVGRMFSGPALSFGVFARRPNKKFPYTSMELAAMVGDMITKSYGFTARLRSPDISVFIEIADKTYIFFEKKEGLRGFPTDVSGRVLSLISGGIDSPVSSYLMMKRGCRVDLVHFHVYADNSFVERTKMDGIFRRLNEYQLDTRVFLVPYYPFESSLLRLTDIAGHELVLFRRFMVSVSEKIAIGNGCMALVTGDSLGQVASQTIENMALVRQAVSLPIFQPLITYDKQEIVDYAKKMGTYELSIEPYKDCCSIVSANPKTRARRDRILEIEKNMSIQKVIDETLELVTLCQL
;
A
#
# COMPACT_ATOMS: atom_id res chain seq x y z
N LEU A 1 11.48 -8.75 2.67
CA LEU A 1 10.38 -9.57 2.08
C LEU A 1 9.02 -9.15 2.64
N ASP A 2 8.91 -8.72 3.89
CA ASP A 2 7.63 -8.29 4.52
C ASP A 2 6.88 -7.17 3.80
N LYS A 3 7.60 -6.32 3.05
CA LYS A 3 7.03 -5.18 2.33
C LYS A 3 6.80 -5.45 0.85
N VAL A 4 7.00 -6.69 0.38
CA VAL A 4 6.83 -7.04 -1.04
C VAL A 4 5.44 -7.65 -1.25
N PRO A 5 4.51 -6.94 -1.94
CA PRO A 5 3.21 -7.51 -2.30
C PRO A 5 3.36 -8.79 -3.14
N GLY A 6 2.40 -9.71 -2.99
CA GLY A 6 2.38 -10.99 -3.73
C GLY A 6 2.99 -12.18 -3.00
N ILE A 7 3.76 -11.95 -1.94
CA ILE A 7 4.34 -13.03 -1.13
C ILE A 7 3.33 -13.46 -0.05
N SER A 8 2.85 -14.70 -0.13
CA SER A 8 1.91 -15.24 0.87
C SER A 8 2.59 -15.50 2.23
N TRP A 9 3.75 -16.15 2.17
CA TRP A 9 4.64 -16.43 3.28
C TRP A 9 6.05 -16.63 2.74
N TYR A 10 7.05 -16.51 3.61
CA TYR A 10 8.43 -16.81 3.30
C TYR A 10 9.13 -17.38 4.54
N ALA A 11 10.25 -18.06 4.33
CA ALA A 11 11.04 -18.67 5.38
C ALA A 11 12.53 -18.59 5.02
N GLY A 12 13.38 -18.43 6.04
CA GLY A 12 14.79 -18.75 5.89
C GLY A 12 14.94 -20.27 5.89
N ALA A 13 15.59 -20.82 4.87
CA ALA A 13 15.75 -22.27 4.72
C ALA A 13 17.23 -22.65 4.68
N LEU A 14 17.55 -23.74 5.37
CA LEU A 14 18.79 -24.49 5.20
C LEU A 14 18.66 -25.39 3.96
N VAL A 15 19.79 -25.71 3.36
CA VAL A 15 19.85 -26.53 2.15
C VAL A 15 20.62 -27.80 2.46
N ALA A 16 20.01 -28.94 2.16
CA ALA A 16 20.62 -30.26 2.19
C ALA A 16 20.60 -30.88 0.79
N ASP A 17 21.44 -31.88 0.57
CA ASP A 17 21.35 -32.69 -0.63
C ASP A 17 20.08 -33.56 -0.58
N ASN A 18 19.66 -34.07 -1.74
CA ASN A 18 18.51 -34.98 -1.83
C ASN A 18 18.90 -36.40 -1.38
N ASP A 19 19.46 -36.49 -0.18
CA ASP A 19 19.95 -37.68 0.48
C ASP A 19 19.46 -37.69 1.94
N PRO A 20 18.86 -38.79 2.44
CA PRO A 20 18.32 -38.83 3.81
C PRO A 20 19.34 -38.52 4.90
N ASP A 21 20.58 -39.00 4.76
CA ASP A 21 21.61 -38.80 5.79
C ASP A 21 22.02 -37.32 5.84
N SER A 22 22.22 -36.70 4.67
CA SER A 22 22.42 -35.26 4.56
C SER A 22 21.30 -34.45 5.21
N ILE A 23 20.03 -34.82 4.96
CA ILE A 23 18.86 -34.14 5.54
C ILE A 23 18.85 -34.31 7.06
N ILE A 24 19.07 -35.53 7.56
CA ILE A 24 19.06 -35.83 8.99
C ILE A 24 20.18 -35.07 9.70
N ASP A 25 21.38 -35.01 9.14
CA ASP A 25 22.51 -34.31 9.74
C ASP A 25 22.25 -32.79 9.83
N VAL A 26 21.73 -32.18 8.75
CA VAL A 26 21.37 -30.76 8.77
C VAL A 26 20.27 -30.47 9.80
N VAL A 27 19.25 -31.32 9.90
CA VAL A 27 18.20 -31.15 10.92
C VAL A 27 18.77 -31.32 12.33
N ARG A 28 19.63 -32.32 12.55
CA ARG A 28 20.27 -32.59 13.85
C ARG A 28 21.04 -31.37 14.31
N ASP A 29 21.97 -30.90 13.49
CA ASP A 29 22.84 -29.78 13.83
C ASP A 29 22.03 -28.52 14.16
N GLU A 30 21.02 -28.21 13.33
CA GLU A 30 20.20 -27.01 13.55
C GLU A 30 19.28 -27.12 14.77
N VAL A 31 18.65 -28.29 14.99
CA VAL A 31 17.82 -28.50 16.20
C VAL A 31 18.69 -28.37 17.45
N GLY A 32 19.87 -29.00 17.47
CA GLY A 32 20.80 -28.91 18.59
C GLY A 32 21.32 -27.49 18.84
N ARG A 33 21.45 -26.67 17.79
CA ARG A 33 21.86 -25.27 17.89
C ARG A 33 20.73 -24.35 18.38
N MET A 34 19.52 -24.55 17.88
CA MET A 34 18.38 -23.67 18.16
C MET A 34 17.71 -23.97 19.51
N PHE A 35 17.72 -25.24 19.94
CA PHE A 35 16.93 -25.69 21.06
C PHE A 35 17.81 -26.40 22.09
N SER A 36 18.10 -25.69 23.17
CA SER A 36 18.75 -26.23 24.38
C SER A 36 17.81 -26.03 25.57
N GLY A 37 17.31 -27.09 26.19
CA GLY A 37 16.33 -26.94 27.29
C GLY A 37 15.50 -28.19 27.58
N PRO A 38 14.43 -28.07 28.40
CA PRO A 38 13.56 -29.19 28.79
C PRO A 38 12.91 -29.85 27.57
N ALA A 39 12.43 -31.10 27.73
CA ALA A 39 11.84 -31.88 26.64
C ALA A 39 10.69 -31.13 25.95
N LEU A 40 10.91 -30.74 24.70
CA LEU A 40 9.94 -30.05 23.84
C LEU A 40 9.12 -31.04 23.02
N SER A 41 7.97 -30.58 22.50
CA SER A 41 7.22 -31.30 21.48
C SER A 41 7.61 -30.85 20.07
N PHE A 42 7.68 -31.78 19.12
CA PHE A 42 8.05 -31.47 17.74
C PHE A 42 7.14 -32.13 16.70
N GLY A 43 7.01 -31.52 15.53
CA GLY A 43 6.33 -32.11 14.37
C GLY A 43 7.18 -31.97 13.12
N VAL A 44 7.35 -33.06 12.37
CA VAL A 44 8.07 -33.07 11.09
C VAL A 44 7.06 -33.11 9.94
N PHE A 45 7.16 -32.14 9.03
CA PHE A 45 6.23 -31.92 7.94
C PHE A 45 6.98 -31.92 6.61
N ALA A 46 7.06 -33.09 5.98
CA ALA A 46 7.75 -33.25 4.70
C ALA A 46 6.82 -33.13 3.50
N ARG A 47 7.21 -32.35 2.49
CA ARG A 47 6.58 -32.28 1.17
C ARG A 47 7.57 -32.71 0.10
N ARG A 48 7.09 -33.55 -0.82
CA ARG A 48 7.93 -34.16 -1.87
C ARG A 48 7.39 -33.87 -3.27
N PRO A 49 7.62 -32.65 -3.80
CA PRO A 49 7.47 -32.38 -5.23
C PRO A 49 8.32 -33.31 -6.11
N ASN A 50 9.58 -33.55 -5.75
CA ASN A 50 10.47 -34.45 -6.50
C ASN A 50 10.17 -35.93 -6.22
N LYS A 51 9.53 -36.62 -7.18
CA LYS A 51 9.14 -38.03 -7.04
C LYS A 51 10.27 -39.04 -7.24
N LYS A 52 11.48 -38.60 -7.62
CA LYS A 52 12.66 -39.47 -7.76
C LYS A 52 13.32 -39.79 -6.41
N PHE A 53 13.01 -39.02 -5.35
CA PHE A 53 13.57 -39.26 -4.02
C PHE A 53 13.06 -40.61 -3.47
N PRO A 54 13.94 -41.48 -2.95
CA PRO A 54 13.62 -42.90 -2.72
C PRO A 54 12.59 -43.14 -1.61
N TYR A 55 12.44 -42.22 -0.66
CA TYR A 55 11.50 -42.34 0.45
C TYR A 55 10.24 -41.48 0.24
N THR A 56 9.13 -41.91 0.81
CA THR A 56 7.92 -41.10 0.94
C THR A 56 8.13 -39.99 1.97
N SER A 57 7.28 -38.96 1.91
CA SER A 57 7.25 -37.89 2.91
C SER A 57 7.07 -38.43 4.34
N MET A 58 6.27 -39.48 4.50
CA MET A 58 5.98 -40.06 5.81
C MET A 58 7.17 -40.86 6.36
N GLU A 59 7.86 -41.62 5.51
CA GLU A 59 9.08 -42.34 5.88
C GLU A 59 10.20 -41.37 6.28
N LEU A 60 10.45 -40.33 5.48
CA LEU A 60 11.45 -39.32 5.82
C LEU A 60 11.10 -38.60 7.13
N ALA A 61 9.83 -38.21 7.32
CA ALA A 61 9.39 -37.57 8.55
C ALA A 61 9.58 -38.47 9.78
N ALA A 62 9.35 -39.78 9.64
CA ALA A 62 9.60 -40.75 10.69
C ALA A 62 11.10 -40.91 10.99
N MET A 63 11.96 -40.99 9.97
CA MET A 63 13.43 -41.08 10.14
C MET A 63 13.99 -39.85 10.87
N VAL A 64 13.60 -38.65 10.43
CA VAL A 64 14.01 -37.39 11.07
C VAL A 64 13.45 -37.31 12.49
N GLY A 65 12.20 -37.71 12.71
CA GLY A 65 11.59 -37.71 14.03
C GLY A 65 12.25 -38.68 15.01
N ASP A 66 12.60 -39.89 14.56
CA ASP A 66 13.34 -40.88 15.36
C ASP A 66 14.71 -40.33 15.78
N MET A 67 15.42 -39.66 14.87
CA MET A 67 16.66 -38.96 15.22
C MET A 67 16.44 -37.88 16.28
N ILE A 68 15.45 -37.00 16.12
CA ILE A 68 15.17 -35.92 17.08
C ILE A 68 14.87 -36.50 18.47
N THR A 69 14.05 -37.56 18.54
CA THR A 69 13.72 -38.23 19.80
C THR A 69 14.96 -38.87 20.45
N LYS A 70 15.80 -39.58 19.68
CA LYS A 70 17.01 -40.24 20.20
C LYS A 70 18.09 -39.26 20.64
N SER A 71 18.28 -38.17 19.90
CA SER A 71 19.33 -37.19 20.17
C SER A 71 18.98 -36.21 21.27
N TYR A 72 17.70 -35.81 21.40
CA TYR A 72 17.30 -34.71 22.29
C TYR A 72 16.22 -35.08 23.33
N GLY A 73 15.64 -36.28 23.26
CA GLY A 73 14.56 -36.70 24.17
C GLY A 73 13.24 -35.96 23.95
N PHE A 74 13.06 -35.30 22.81
CA PHE A 74 11.84 -34.57 22.47
C PHE A 74 10.71 -35.53 22.05
N THR A 75 9.46 -35.09 22.23
CA THR A 75 8.27 -35.91 21.99
C THR A 75 7.53 -35.49 20.72
N ALA A 76 7.18 -36.45 19.86
CA ALA A 76 6.44 -36.15 18.63
C ALA A 76 5.01 -35.66 18.92
N ARG A 77 4.61 -34.54 18.30
CA ARG A 77 3.27 -33.95 18.34
C ARG A 77 2.98 -33.27 16.99
N LEU A 78 1.95 -33.71 16.28
CA LEU A 78 1.62 -33.13 14.95
C LEU A 78 0.71 -31.89 15.03
N ARG A 79 -0.03 -31.71 16.13
CA ARG A 79 -0.93 -30.58 16.33
C ARG A 79 -0.30 -29.58 17.28
N SER A 80 0.00 -28.38 16.77
CA SER A 80 0.62 -27.30 17.54
C SER A 80 1.89 -27.75 18.31
N PRO A 81 2.91 -28.28 17.62
CA PRO A 81 4.19 -28.58 18.26
C PRO A 81 4.92 -27.29 18.67
N ASP A 82 5.79 -27.42 19.67
CA ASP A 82 6.71 -26.33 20.05
C ASP A 82 7.74 -26.09 18.93
N ILE A 83 8.18 -27.16 18.26
CA ILE A 83 9.11 -27.12 17.13
C ILE A 83 8.43 -27.71 15.88
N SER A 84 8.32 -26.92 14.82
CA SER A 84 7.93 -27.43 13.51
C SER A 84 9.16 -27.57 12.63
N VAL A 85 9.41 -28.76 12.07
CA VAL A 85 10.46 -29.00 11.08
C VAL A 85 9.78 -29.21 9.73
N PHE A 86 9.87 -28.22 8.85
CA PHE A 86 9.36 -28.33 7.50
C PHE A 86 10.48 -28.77 6.56
N ILE A 87 10.19 -29.76 5.72
CA ILE A 87 11.15 -30.29 4.75
C ILE A 87 10.49 -30.26 3.37
N GLU A 88 11.06 -29.53 2.42
CA GLU A 88 10.58 -29.50 1.03
C GLU A 88 11.65 -30.09 0.09
N ILE A 89 11.32 -31.22 -0.54
CA ILE A 89 12.22 -31.99 -1.41
C ILE A 89 11.93 -31.66 -2.87
N ALA A 90 12.76 -30.79 -3.45
CA ALA A 90 12.65 -30.30 -4.81
C ALA A 90 13.92 -30.68 -5.62
N ASP A 91 14.55 -29.70 -6.27
CA ASP A 91 15.87 -29.83 -6.89
C ASP A 91 16.96 -30.07 -5.84
N LYS A 92 16.84 -29.41 -4.69
CA LYS A 92 17.52 -29.73 -3.42
C LYS A 92 16.50 -29.95 -2.32
N THR A 93 16.96 -30.26 -1.11
CA THR A 93 16.08 -30.30 0.07
C THR A 93 16.22 -29.01 0.87
N TYR A 94 15.09 -28.35 1.09
CA TYR A 94 14.98 -27.12 1.88
C TYR A 94 14.37 -27.43 3.23
N ILE A 95 15.06 -27.05 4.31
CA ILE A 95 14.66 -27.31 5.69
C ILE A 95 14.45 -25.96 6.39
N PHE A 96 13.31 -25.76 7.02
CA PHE A 96 13.01 -24.53 7.73
C PHE A 96 12.08 -24.78 8.92
N PHE A 97 12.15 -23.87 9.90
CA PHE A 97 11.51 -24.06 11.21
C PHE A 97 10.39 -23.05 11.50
N GLU A 98 10.32 -21.98 10.71
CA GLU A 98 9.34 -20.91 10.84
C GLU A 98 8.78 -20.56 9.47
N LYS A 99 7.49 -20.24 9.40
CA LYS A 99 6.87 -19.60 8.23
C LYS A 99 6.45 -18.19 8.63
N LYS A 100 7.13 -17.19 8.09
CA LYS A 100 6.76 -15.79 8.29
C LYS A 100 5.68 -15.42 7.31
N GLU A 101 4.61 -14.82 7.79
CA GLU A 101 3.56 -14.31 6.91
C GLU A 101 4.12 -13.19 6.04
N GLY A 102 3.89 -13.29 4.73
CA GLY A 102 4.20 -12.21 3.81
C GLY A 102 3.06 -11.21 3.74
N LEU A 103 3.23 -10.16 2.94
CA LEU A 103 2.23 -9.12 2.77
C LEU A 103 0.93 -9.61 2.09
N ARG A 104 1.01 -10.77 1.43
CA ARG A 104 -0.01 -11.33 0.53
C ARG A 104 -0.33 -10.33 -0.60
N GLY A 105 -1.49 -10.49 -1.24
CA GLY A 105 -1.87 -9.64 -2.38
C GLY A 105 -1.26 -10.13 -3.68
N PHE A 106 -0.94 -9.19 -4.58
CA PHE A 106 -0.36 -9.46 -5.89
C PHE A 106 0.97 -8.72 -6.05
N PRO A 107 1.92 -9.25 -6.84
CA PRO A 107 3.13 -8.50 -7.20
C PRO A 107 2.76 -7.14 -7.80
N THR A 108 3.55 -6.11 -7.51
CA THR A 108 3.31 -4.78 -8.07
C THR A 108 3.40 -4.82 -9.60
N ASP A 109 2.69 -3.90 -10.26
CA ASP A 109 2.63 -3.72 -11.73
C ASP A 109 1.84 -4.77 -12.54
N VAL A 110 1.38 -5.88 -11.94
CA VAL A 110 0.59 -6.90 -12.66
C VAL A 110 -0.85 -6.48 -12.99
N SER A 111 -1.38 -5.47 -12.28
CA SER A 111 -2.74 -4.95 -12.44
C SER A 111 -2.78 -3.59 -13.13
N GLY A 112 -1.69 -3.21 -13.79
CA GLY A 112 -1.55 -1.93 -14.48
C GLY A 112 -1.29 -0.74 -13.55
N ARG A 113 -1.29 0.46 -14.13
CA ARG A 113 -0.83 1.68 -13.48
C ARG A 113 -1.97 2.63 -13.12
N VAL A 114 -1.88 3.27 -11.96
CA VAL A 114 -2.87 4.22 -11.44
C VAL A 114 -2.19 5.45 -10.83
N LEU A 115 -2.89 6.59 -10.83
CA LEU A 115 -2.40 7.83 -10.20
C LEU A 115 -3.19 8.10 -8.92
N SER A 116 -2.51 8.15 -7.77
CA SER A 116 -3.12 8.36 -6.46
C SER A 116 -2.97 9.80 -5.98
N LEU A 117 -4.09 10.43 -5.64
CA LEU A 117 -4.11 11.75 -5.01
C LEU A 117 -3.67 11.60 -3.55
N ILE A 118 -2.47 12.08 -3.24
CA ILE A 118 -1.83 11.96 -1.94
C ILE A 118 -1.87 13.29 -1.18
N SER A 119 -2.23 13.24 0.10
CA SER A 119 -2.30 14.37 1.03
C SER A 119 -1.45 14.11 2.27
N GLY A 120 -1.30 15.11 3.13
CA GLY A 120 -0.62 14.94 4.42
C GLY A 120 -1.44 14.17 5.47
N GLY A 121 -2.66 13.73 5.13
CA GLY A 121 -3.56 13.02 6.04
C GLY A 121 -3.29 11.52 6.13
N ILE A 122 -4.05 10.84 6.99
CA ILE A 122 -3.90 9.40 7.29
C ILE A 122 -4.41 8.53 6.13
N ASP A 123 -5.48 8.96 5.47
CA ASP A 123 -6.31 8.11 4.62
C ASP A 123 -5.67 7.86 3.25
N SER A 124 -5.13 8.89 2.60
CA SER A 124 -4.60 8.77 1.23
C SER A 124 -3.34 7.88 1.10
N PRO A 125 -2.39 7.84 2.07
CA PRO A 125 -1.33 6.84 2.07
C PRO A 125 -1.87 5.42 2.14
N VAL A 126 -2.85 5.15 3.02
CA VAL A 126 -3.45 3.82 3.17
C VAL A 126 -4.14 3.39 1.88
N SER A 127 -4.92 4.28 1.28
CA SER A 127 -5.58 4.03 -0.02
C SER A 127 -4.57 3.66 -1.13
N SER A 128 -3.48 4.41 -1.22
CA SER A 128 -2.39 4.14 -2.18
C SER A 128 -1.78 2.76 -1.97
N TYR A 129 -1.47 2.42 -0.72
CA TYR A 129 -0.92 1.11 -0.36
C TYR A 129 -1.88 -0.05 -0.66
N LEU A 130 -3.18 0.13 -0.41
CA LEU A 130 -4.17 -0.92 -0.74
C LEU A 130 -4.18 -1.21 -2.25
N MET A 131 -4.00 -0.19 -3.10
CA MET A 131 -3.87 -0.39 -4.54
C MET A 131 -2.55 -1.08 -4.92
N MET A 132 -1.43 -0.73 -4.29
CA MET A 132 -0.15 -1.45 -4.47
C MET A 132 -0.30 -2.94 -4.10
N LYS A 133 -0.98 -3.25 -3.00
CA LYS A 133 -1.26 -4.62 -2.55
C LYS A 133 -2.14 -5.40 -3.54
N ARG A 134 -2.97 -4.70 -4.34
CA ARG A 134 -3.77 -5.28 -5.43
C ARG A 134 -2.99 -5.40 -6.75
N GLY A 135 -1.68 -5.15 -6.73
CA GLY A 135 -0.79 -5.32 -7.86
C GLY A 135 -0.77 -4.13 -8.82
N CYS A 136 -1.37 -2.99 -8.44
CA CYS A 136 -1.24 -1.78 -9.25
C CYS A 136 0.13 -1.14 -9.03
N ARG A 137 0.71 -0.59 -10.09
CA ARG A 137 1.80 0.38 -9.98
C ARG A 137 1.20 1.75 -9.69
N VAL A 138 1.58 2.38 -8.60
CA VAL A 138 0.92 3.59 -8.11
C VAL A 138 1.87 4.78 -8.23
N ASP A 139 1.57 5.69 -9.15
CA ASP A 139 2.19 7.02 -9.14
C ASP A 139 1.41 7.93 -8.19
N LEU A 140 2.06 8.95 -7.64
CA LEU A 140 1.47 9.87 -6.67
C LEU A 140 1.31 11.26 -7.28
N VAL A 141 0.23 11.96 -6.94
CA VAL A 141 0.05 13.38 -7.24
C VAL A 141 -0.30 14.15 -5.97
N HIS A 142 0.49 15.16 -5.66
CA HIS A 142 0.37 15.94 -4.44
C HIS A 142 0.17 17.43 -4.75
N PHE A 143 -0.92 18.00 -4.26
CA PHE A 143 -1.22 19.42 -4.39
C PHE A 143 -0.73 20.18 -3.15
N HIS A 144 0.06 21.24 -3.36
CA HIS A 144 0.68 22.01 -2.27
C HIS A 144 0.55 23.52 -2.44
N VAL A 145 0.74 24.24 -1.33
CA VAL A 145 0.64 25.71 -1.28
C VAL A 145 1.96 26.46 -1.43
N TYR A 146 3.08 25.74 -1.51
CA TYR A 146 4.39 26.37 -1.65
C TYR A 146 4.58 27.00 -3.03
N ALA A 147 5.31 28.11 -3.07
CA ALA A 147 5.68 28.79 -4.32
C ALA A 147 6.72 28.01 -5.14
N ASP A 148 7.53 27.18 -4.46
CA ASP A 148 8.53 26.30 -5.06
C ASP A 148 8.27 24.86 -4.59
N ASN A 149 8.21 23.96 -5.56
CA ASN A 149 7.87 22.55 -5.37
C ASN A 149 8.92 21.82 -4.50
N SER A 150 10.18 22.27 -4.51
CA SER A 150 11.27 21.68 -3.72
C SER A 150 11.07 21.81 -2.21
N PHE A 151 10.21 22.74 -1.75
CA PHE A 151 9.88 22.84 -0.34
C PHE A 151 9.08 21.66 0.18
N VAL A 152 8.32 20.97 -0.68
CA VAL A 152 7.55 19.77 -0.28
C VAL A 152 8.47 18.69 0.29
N GLU A 153 9.67 18.54 -0.28
CA GLU A 153 10.65 17.54 0.15
C GLU A 153 11.18 17.79 1.57
N ARG A 154 11.04 19.02 2.08
CA ARG A 154 11.44 19.41 3.45
C ARG A 154 10.30 19.29 4.46
N THR A 155 9.18 18.71 4.04
CA THR A 155 8.00 18.49 4.89
C THR A 155 7.80 17.00 5.16
N LYS A 156 6.84 16.68 6.02
CA LYS A 156 6.41 15.30 6.29
C LYS A 156 6.05 14.49 5.03
N MET A 157 5.72 15.16 3.92
CA MET A 157 5.35 14.52 2.67
C MET A 157 6.47 13.64 2.11
N ASP A 158 7.74 14.06 2.20
CA ASP A 158 8.88 13.23 1.80
C ASP A 158 8.90 11.90 2.58
N GLY A 159 8.69 11.98 3.89
CA GLY A 159 8.56 10.79 4.74
C GLY A 159 7.42 9.87 4.28
N ILE A 160 6.24 10.42 3.98
CA ILE A 160 5.09 9.65 3.49
C ILE A 160 5.42 8.99 2.14
N PHE A 161 6.01 9.72 1.21
CA PHE A 161 6.35 9.18 -0.11
C PHE A 161 7.39 8.06 -0.01
N ARG A 162 8.43 8.23 0.82
CA ARG A 162 9.44 7.19 1.06
C ARG A 162 8.83 5.95 1.68
N ARG A 163 7.93 6.09 2.66
CA ARG A 163 7.21 4.95 3.25
C ARG A 163 6.41 4.16 2.22
N LEU A 164 5.74 4.86 1.29
CA LEU A 164 5.04 4.21 0.19
C LEU A 164 6.01 3.56 -0.81
N ASN A 165 7.16 4.19 -1.08
CA ASN A 165 8.16 3.67 -1.99
C ASN A 165 8.75 2.32 -1.52
N GLU A 166 8.79 2.06 -0.21
CA GLU A 166 9.24 0.77 0.34
C GLU A 166 8.45 -0.45 -0.19
N TYR A 167 7.26 -0.26 -0.78
CA TYR A 167 6.39 -1.32 -1.30
C TYR A 167 6.47 -1.53 -2.83
N GLN A 168 7.06 -0.60 -3.58
CA GLN A 168 7.17 -0.70 -5.06
C GLN A 168 8.53 -0.25 -5.64
N LEU A 169 9.39 0.35 -4.82
CA LEU A 169 10.81 0.70 -5.04
C LEU A 169 11.14 1.66 -6.18
N ASP A 170 10.13 2.16 -6.91
CA ASP A 170 10.29 3.10 -8.01
C ASP A 170 8.99 3.91 -8.14
N THR A 171 8.90 5.00 -7.37
CA THR A 171 7.67 5.81 -7.23
C THR A 171 7.83 7.17 -7.87
N ARG A 172 6.95 7.49 -8.83
CA ARG A 172 6.82 8.84 -9.40
C ARG A 172 5.92 9.68 -8.53
N VAL A 173 6.34 10.91 -8.26
CA VAL A 173 5.57 11.89 -7.50
C VAL A 173 5.44 13.18 -8.31
N PHE A 174 4.21 13.51 -8.69
CA PHE A 174 3.88 14.76 -9.36
C PHE A 174 3.50 15.81 -8.31
N LEU A 175 4.30 16.85 -8.19
CA LEU A 175 4.06 17.99 -7.33
C LEU A 175 3.33 19.07 -8.11
N VAL A 176 2.16 19.48 -7.61
CA VAL A 176 1.24 20.39 -8.28
C VAL A 176 0.99 21.62 -7.40
N PRO A 177 1.38 22.83 -7.86
CA PRO A 177 1.12 24.03 -7.08
C PRO A 177 -0.37 24.41 -7.12
N TYR A 178 -0.89 24.82 -5.96
CA TYR A 178 -2.30 25.21 -5.78
C TYR A 178 -2.63 26.64 -6.26
N TYR A 179 -1.63 27.52 -6.33
CA TYR A 179 -1.86 28.96 -6.52
C TYR A 179 -2.59 29.37 -7.82
N PRO A 180 -2.51 28.65 -8.97
CA PRO A 180 -3.29 29.05 -10.16
C PRO A 180 -4.80 28.94 -9.91
N PHE A 181 -5.21 27.90 -9.19
CA PHE A 181 -6.60 27.74 -8.76
C PHE A 181 -6.98 28.80 -7.73
N GLU A 182 -6.13 29.04 -6.74
CA GLU A 182 -6.36 30.06 -5.70
C GLU A 182 -6.57 31.45 -6.31
N SER A 183 -5.70 31.87 -7.23
CA SER A 183 -5.79 33.16 -7.90
C SER A 183 -7.09 33.33 -8.68
N SER A 184 -7.55 32.25 -9.30
CA SER A 184 -8.79 32.22 -10.06
C SER A 184 -10.01 32.25 -9.13
N LEU A 185 -9.93 31.54 -8.00
CA LEU A 185 -10.98 31.49 -6.98
C LEU A 185 -11.21 32.85 -6.33
N LEU A 186 -10.13 33.58 -5.99
CA LEU A 186 -10.19 34.90 -5.34
C LEU A 186 -10.82 36.00 -6.20
N ARG A 187 -10.93 35.80 -7.51
CA ARG A 187 -11.56 36.76 -8.44
C ARG A 187 -13.08 36.60 -8.52
N LEU A 188 -13.62 35.56 -7.91
CA LEU A 188 -15.05 35.24 -7.97
C LEU A 188 -15.78 35.82 -6.77
N THR A 189 -17.04 36.16 -7.00
CA THR A 189 -17.98 36.50 -5.95
C THR A 189 -19.01 35.38 -5.79
N ASP A 190 -19.63 35.28 -4.61
CA ASP A 190 -20.74 34.35 -4.35
C ASP A 190 -20.43 32.85 -4.57
N ILE A 191 -19.28 32.41 -4.08
CA ILE A 191 -18.84 31.00 -4.10
C ILE A 191 -19.03 30.26 -2.77
N ALA A 192 -19.56 30.95 -1.76
CA ALA A 192 -19.61 30.51 -0.37
C ALA A 192 -20.18 29.08 -0.21
N GLY A 193 -19.34 28.21 0.36
CA GLY A 193 -19.63 26.82 0.67
C GLY A 193 -19.48 25.84 -0.50
N HIS A 194 -19.09 26.28 -1.70
CA HIS A 194 -18.82 25.44 -2.87
C HIS A 194 -17.32 25.23 -3.15
N GLU A 195 -16.45 25.96 -2.46
CA GLU A 195 -15.02 26.07 -2.73
C GLU A 195 -14.34 24.70 -2.66
N LEU A 196 -14.69 23.88 -1.66
CA LEU A 196 -14.10 22.57 -1.47
C LEU A 196 -14.48 21.58 -2.59
N VAL A 197 -15.72 21.62 -3.07
CA VAL A 197 -16.16 20.76 -4.19
C VAL A 197 -15.52 21.22 -5.51
N LEU A 198 -15.44 22.52 -5.74
CA LEU A 198 -14.74 23.10 -6.88
C LEU A 198 -13.26 22.70 -6.89
N PHE A 199 -12.60 22.81 -5.74
CA PHE A 199 -11.19 22.45 -5.62
C PHE A 199 -10.98 20.96 -5.86
N ARG A 200 -11.81 20.09 -5.30
CA ARG A 200 -11.72 18.64 -5.53
C ARG A 200 -11.96 18.27 -6.99
N ARG A 201 -12.89 18.94 -7.67
CA ARG A 201 -13.13 18.79 -9.12
C ARG A 201 -11.91 19.20 -9.93
N PHE A 202 -11.33 20.36 -9.62
CA PHE A 202 -10.07 20.81 -10.22
C PHE A 202 -8.93 19.80 -10.01
N MET A 203 -8.74 19.31 -8.77
CA MET A 203 -7.69 18.33 -8.45
C MET A 203 -7.82 17.08 -9.31
N VAL A 204 -9.01 16.49 -9.41
CA VAL A 204 -9.19 15.26 -10.20
C VAL A 204 -9.02 15.53 -11.69
N SER A 205 -9.42 16.70 -12.20
CA SER A 205 -9.25 17.06 -13.61
C SER A 205 -7.79 17.29 -14.00
N VAL A 206 -6.99 17.98 -13.18
CA VAL A 206 -5.53 18.07 -13.37
C VAL A 206 -4.90 16.68 -13.27
N SER A 207 -5.30 15.89 -12.26
CA SER A 207 -4.80 14.53 -12.07
C SER A 207 -5.12 13.62 -13.25
N GLU A 208 -6.31 13.72 -13.86
CA GLU A 208 -6.67 12.94 -15.05
C GLU A 208 -5.73 13.24 -16.23
N LYS A 209 -5.41 14.52 -16.47
CA LYS A 209 -4.47 14.90 -17.54
C LYS A 209 -3.08 14.33 -17.30
N ILE A 210 -2.58 14.42 -16.06
CA ILE A 210 -1.31 13.79 -15.65
C ILE A 210 -1.38 12.28 -15.84
N ALA A 211 -2.45 11.64 -15.38
CA ALA A 211 -2.66 10.20 -15.45
C ALA A 211 -2.62 9.68 -16.89
N ILE A 212 -3.41 10.29 -17.79
CA ILE A 212 -3.47 9.91 -19.21
C ILE A 212 -2.10 10.07 -19.88
N GLY A 213 -1.41 11.19 -19.65
CA GLY A 213 -0.08 11.45 -20.21
C GLY A 213 1.00 10.47 -19.72
N ASN A 214 0.74 9.76 -18.61
CA ASN A 214 1.68 8.86 -17.95
C ASN A 214 1.24 7.38 -17.96
N GLY A 215 0.24 7.04 -18.78
CA GLY A 215 -0.25 5.66 -18.95
C GLY A 215 -1.03 5.10 -17.76
N CYS A 216 -1.51 5.95 -16.85
CA CYS A 216 -2.37 5.54 -15.74
C CYS A 216 -3.81 5.32 -16.24
N MET A 217 -4.43 4.22 -15.81
CA MET A 217 -5.78 3.82 -16.24
C MET A 217 -6.87 4.22 -15.25
N ALA A 218 -6.51 4.70 -14.06
CA ALA A 218 -7.44 5.11 -13.02
C ALA A 218 -6.80 6.16 -12.10
N LEU A 219 -7.66 6.93 -11.43
CA LEU A 219 -7.30 7.75 -10.29
C LEU A 219 -7.59 6.99 -8.99
N VAL A 220 -6.87 7.31 -7.92
CA VAL A 220 -7.10 6.76 -6.57
C VAL A 220 -7.25 7.91 -5.58
N THR A 221 -8.20 7.80 -4.67
CA THR A 221 -8.42 8.80 -3.61
C THR A 221 -8.50 8.13 -2.25
N GLY A 222 -8.15 8.87 -1.20
CA GLY A 222 -8.34 8.45 0.19
C GLY A 222 -9.74 8.74 0.75
N ASP A 223 -10.78 8.78 -0.09
CA ASP A 223 -12.13 9.08 0.41
C ASP A 223 -12.75 7.89 1.17
N SER A 224 -13.37 8.19 2.31
CA SER A 224 -14.24 7.28 3.06
C SER A 224 -15.65 7.85 3.17
N LEU A 225 -16.67 7.01 3.03
CA LEU A 225 -18.05 7.49 2.92
C LEU A 225 -18.55 8.08 4.25
N GLY A 226 -19.00 9.33 4.24
CA GLY A 226 -19.64 9.96 5.40
C GLY A 226 -18.68 10.41 6.52
N GLN A 227 -17.37 10.34 6.31
CA GLN A 227 -16.38 10.76 7.32
C GLN A 227 -16.27 12.29 7.42
N VAL A 228 -16.38 13.01 6.30
CA VAL A 228 -16.39 14.48 6.25
C VAL A 228 -17.46 15.01 5.29
N ALA A 229 -17.84 16.28 5.44
CA ALA A 229 -18.89 16.91 4.65
C ALA A 229 -18.66 16.88 3.11
N SER A 230 -17.41 16.81 2.67
CA SER A 230 -17.06 16.69 1.24
C SER A 230 -17.16 15.27 0.68
N GLN A 231 -17.35 14.27 1.54
CA GLN A 231 -17.41 12.85 1.20
C GLN A 231 -18.83 12.29 1.39
N THR A 232 -19.85 13.10 1.05
CA THR A 232 -21.22 12.61 0.83
C THR A 232 -21.33 12.01 -0.57
N ILE A 233 -22.29 11.11 -0.78
CA ILE A 233 -22.55 10.47 -2.08
C ILE A 233 -22.74 11.55 -3.16
N GLU A 234 -23.48 12.61 -2.85
CA GLU A 234 -23.76 13.71 -3.76
C GLU A 234 -22.49 14.46 -4.16
N ASN A 235 -21.65 14.83 -3.19
CA ASN A 235 -20.41 15.56 -3.47
C ASN A 235 -19.41 14.66 -4.21
N MET A 236 -19.32 13.39 -3.86
CA MET A 236 -18.46 12.42 -4.57
C MET A 236 -18.92 12.19 -6.00
N ALA A 237 -20.24 12.07 -6.24
CA ALA A 237 -20.80 11.98 -7.57
C ALA A 237 -20.49 13.22 -8.42
N LEU A 238 -20.58 14.41 -7.82
CA LEU A 238 -20.18 15.66 -8.48
C LEU A 238 -18.70 15.70 -8.82
N VAL A 239 -17.81 15.26 -7.92
CA VAL A 239 -16.37 15.18 -8.22
C VAL A 239 -16.10 14.19 -9.36
N ARG A 240 -16.70 12.99 -9.32
CA ARG A 240 -16.54 11.96 -10.35
C ARG A 240 -16.95 12.44 -11.75
N GLN A 241 -17.95 13.31 -11.85
CA GLN A 241 -18.41 13.88 -13.13
C GLN A 241 -17.40 14.81 -13.81
N ALA A 242 -16.35 15.26 -13.10
CA ALA A 242 -15.31 16.14 -13.67
C ALA A 242 -14.28 15.40 -14.53
N VAL A 243 -14.30 14.06 -14.54
CA VAL A 243 -13.31 13.22 -15.20
C VAL A 243 -13.96 12.04 -15.91
N SER A 244 -13.26 11.45 -16.86
CA SER A 244 -13.67 10.23 -17.57
C SER A 244 -13.08 8.97 -16.93
N LEU A 245 -11.83 9.03 -16.46
CA LEU A 245 -11.14 7.90 -15.82
C LEU A 245 -11.90 7.41 -14.58
N PRO A 246 -11.87 6.10 -14.30
CA PRO A 246 -12.39 5.57 -13.05
C PRO A 246 -11.63 6.15 -11.86
N ILE A 247 -12.35 6.43 -10.78
CA ILE A 247 -11.77 6.83 -9.50
C ILE A 247 -11.98 5.67 -8.52
N PHE A 248 -10.90 5.03 -8.10
CA PHE A 248 -10.94 4.02 -7.06
C PHE A 248 -10.91 4.66 -5.67
N GLN A 249 -11.75 4.13 -4.78
CA GLN A 249 -11.91 4.61 -3.41
C GLN A 249 -11.78 3.41 -2.46
N PRO A 250 -10.56 2.85 -2.30
CA PRO A 250 -10.30 1.68 -1.46
C PRO A 250 -10.88 1.74 -0.03
N LEU A 251 -11.02 2.95 0.52
CA LEU A 251 -11.45 3.18 1.89
C LEU A 251 -12.96 3.44 2.04
N ILE A 252 -13.72 3.34 0.95
CA ILE A 252 -15.14 3.74 0.93
C ILE A 252 -16.01 3.03 1.99
N THR A 253 -15.64 1.81 2.37
CA THR A 253 -16.35 0.99 3.36
C THR A 253 -15.63 0.88 4.71
N TYR A 254 -14.50 1.55 4.89
CA TYR A 254 -13.66 1.41 6.08
C TYR A 254 -14.06 2.43 7.13
N ASP A 255 -14.06 2.01 8.39
CA ASP A 255 -14.13 2.96 9.50
C ASP A 255 -12.76 3.60 9.78
N LYS A 256 -12.79 4.67 10.58
CA LYS A 256 -11.59 5.45 10.90
C LYS A 256 -10.53 4.65 11.66
N GLN A 257 -10.94 3.75 12.54
CA GLN A 257 -10.01 2.96 13.34
C GLN A 257 -9.28 1.94 12.45
N GLU A 258 -9.99 1.29 11.53
CA GLU A 258 -9.38 0.38 10.55
C GLU A 258 -8.31 1.11 9.73
N ILE A 259 -8.60 2.33 9.25
CA ILE A 259 -7.66 3.16 8.49
C ILE A 259 -6.42 3.50 9.35
N VAL A 260 -6.63 3.89 10.61
CA VAL A 260 -5.54 4.20 11.55
C VAL A 260 -4.64 2.98 11.79
N ASP A 261 -5.22 1.79 11.95
CA ASP A 261 -4.47 0.56 12.20
C ASP A 261 -3.59 0.19 11.00
N TYR A 262 -4.11 0.38 9.77
CA TYR A 262 -3.30 0.27 8.56
C TYR A 262 -2.16 1.30 8.53
N ALA A 263 -2.46 2.57 8.80
CA ALA A 263 -1.44 3.63 8.79
C ALA A 263 -0.32 3.38 9.81
N LYS A 264 -0.65 2.83 10.99
CA LYS A 264 0.33 2.42 12.00
C LYS A 264 1.19 1.26 11.50
N LYS A 265 0.56 0.23 10.92
CA LYS A 265 1.27 -0.93 10.35
C LYS A 265 2.23 -0.51 9.23
N MET A 266 1.86 0.51 8.45
CA MET A 266 2.67 1.06 7.38
C MET A 266 3.75 2.05 7.85
N GLY A 267 3.69 2.49 9.12
CA GLY A 267 4.58 3.53 9.65
C GLY A 267 4.33 4.92 9.06
N THR A 268 3.12 5.18 8.52
CA THR A 268 2.70 6.49 7.99
C THR A 268 1.90 7.30 8.99
N TYR A 269 1.36 6.68 10.05
CA TYR A 269 0.50 7.34 11.03
C TYR A 269 1.17 8.55 11.71
N GLU A 270 2.37 8.37 12.28
CA GLU A 270 3.07 9.45 13.02
C GLU A 270 3.37 10.65 12.10
N LEU A 271 3.82 10.38 10.87
CA LEU A 271 4.00 11.42 9.86
C LEU A 271 2.67 12.11 9.53
N SER A 272 1.59 11.35 9.38
CA SER A 272 0.29 11.89 8.96
C SER A 272 -0.34 12.83 10.00
N ILE A 273 -0.02 12.66 11.29
CA ILE A 273 -0.54 13.53 12.35
C ILE A 273 0.30 14.80 12.58
N GLU A 274 1.50 14.90 12.01
CA GLU A 274 2.32 16.11 12.11
C GLU A 274 1.59 17.32 11.47
N PRO A 275 1.75 18.53 12.03
CA PRO A 275 1.14 19.73 11.46
C PRO A 275 1.55 19.94 10.01
N TYR A 276 0.56 20.07 9.13
CA TYR A 276 0.77 20.32 7.71
C TYR A 276 -0.37 21.13 7.14
N LYS A 277 -0.03 22.08 6.27
CA LYS A 277 -1.02 23.00 5.69
C LYS A 277 -1.55 22.40 4.38
N ASP A 278 -2.43 21.42 4.49
CA ASP A 278 -3.10 20.82 3.33
C ASP A 278 -3.99 21.84 2.62
N CYS A 279 -3.95 21.85 1.28
CA CYS A 279 -4.74 22.77 0.45
C CYS A 279 -6.24 22.71 0.77
N CYS A 280 -6.79 21.50 0.93
CA CYS A 280 -8.21 21.29 1.24
C CYS A 280 -8.66 21.96 2.55
N SER A 281 -7.77 22.01 3.55
CA SER A 281 -8.04 22.62 4.86
C SER A 281 -8.04 24.15 4.80
N ILE A 282 -7.41 24.74 3.78
CA ILE A 282 -7.34 26.19 3.57
C ILE A 282 -8.56 26.71 2.80
N VAL A 283 -9.10 25.88 1.91
CA VAL A 283 -10.11 26.27 0.91
C VAL A 283 -11.48 26.62 1.51
N SER A 284 -11.89 26.03 2.64
CA SER A 284 -13.19 26.40 3.24
C SER A 284 -13.29 26.02 4.73
N ALA A 285 -13.74 26.97 5.56
CA ALA A 285 -14.03 26.74 6.96
C ALA A 285 -15.43 26.13 7.21
N ASN A 286 -16.37 26.28 6.26
CA ASN A 286 -17.76 25.81 6.38
C ASN A 286 -18.29 25.25 5.04
N PRO A 287 -17.82 24.06 4.61
CA PRO A 287 -18.23 23.47 3.34
C PRO A 287 -19.69 23.01 3.36
N LYS A 288 -20.41 23.16 2.25
CA LYS A 288 -21.77 22.60 2.10
C LYS A 288 -21.70 21.07 1.95
N THR A 289 -22.56 20.37 2.69
CA THR A 289 -22.74 18.92 2.57
C THR A 289 -23.42 18.50 1.26
N ARG A 290 -24.09 19.45 0.59
CA ARG A 290 -24.74 19.25 -0.71
C ARG A 290 -24.50 20.46 -1.62
N ALA A 291 -23.51 20.37 -2.51
CA ALA A 291 -23.31 21.36 -3.57
C ALA A 291 -24.37 21.19 -4.68
N ARG A 292 -24.78 22.30 -5.30
CA ARG A 292 -25.70 22.27 -6.46
C ARG A 292 -24.90 22.18 -7.75
N ARG A 293 -25.17 21.16 -8.57
CA ARG A 293 -24.47 20.89 -9.84
C ARG A 293 -24.41 22.13 -10.74
N ASP A 294 -25.57 22.72 -11.01
CA ASP A 294 -25.67 23.85 -11.96
C ASP A 294 -24.83 25.04 -11.51
N ARG A 295 -24.80 25.28 -10.19
CA ARG A 295 -23.97 26.34 -9.61
C ARG A 295 -22.48 26.05 -9.75
N ILE A 296 -22.06 24.81 -9.53
CA ILE A 296 -20.66 24.39 -9.71
C ILE A 296 -20.20 24.64 -11.16
N LEU A 297 -21.01 24.21 -12.14
CA LEU A 297 -20.69 24.38 -13.56
C LEU A 297 -20.67 25.86 -13.99
N GLU A 298 -21.58 26.67 -13.45
CA GLU A 298 -21.59 28.13 -13.66
C GLU A 298 -20.30 28.78 -13.13
N ILE A 299 -19.89 28.42 -11.90
CA ILE A 299 -18.66 28.94 -11.30
C ILE A 299 -17.43 28.51 -12.10
N GLU A 300 -17.34 27.24 -12.49
CA GLU A 300 -16.24 26.72 -13.33
C GLU A 300 -16.12 27.45 -14.68
N LYS A 301 -17.27 27.79 -15.29
CA LYS A 301 -17.29 28.59 -16.51
C LYS A 301 -16.76 30.00 -16.27
N ASN A 302 -17.20 30.65 -15.19
CA ASN A 302 -16.75 32.01 -14.83
C ASN A 302 -15.26 32.04 -14.46
N MET A 303 -14.73 30.94 -13.90
CA MET A 303 -13.30 30.76 -13.63
C MET A 303 -12.45 30.51 -14.88
N SER A 304 -13.07 30.21 -16.03
CA SER A 304 -12.36 29.65 -17.19
C SER A 304 -11.54 28.41 -16.79
N ILE A 305 -12.16 27.46 -16.07
CA ILE A 305 -11.47 26.35 -15.39
C ILE A 305 -10.47 25.59 -16.27
N GLN A 306 -10.77 25.40 -17.56
CA GLN A 306 -9.85 24.71 -18.47
C GLN A 306 -8.52 25.45 -18.61
N LYS A 307 -8.54 26.77 -18.71
CA LYS A 307 -7.34 27.59 -18.78
C LYS A 307 -6.50 27.45 -17.51
N VAL A 308 -7.17 27.42 -16.35
CA VAL A 308 -6.51 27.26 -15.05
C VAL A 308 -5.85 25.87 -14.94
N ILE A 309 -6.51 24.83 -15.45
CA ILE A 309 -5.94 23.48 -15.53
C ILE A 309 -4.69 23.48 -16.41
N ASP A 310 -4.77 24.07 -17.60
CA ASP A 310 -3.65 24.10 -18.56
C ASP A 310 -2.46 24.89 -17.97
N GLU A 311 -2.69 26.07 -17.40
CA GLU A 311 -1.68 26.86 -16.68
C GLU A 311 -1.06 26.07 -15.51
N THR A 312 -1.85 25.26 -14.80
CA THR A 312 -1.34 24.42 -13.70
C THR A 312 -0.45 23.29 -14.20
N LEU A 313 -0.80 22.66 -15.32
CA LEU A 313 -0.05 21.55 -15.89
C LEU A 313 1.37 21.96 -16.32
N GLU A 314 1.55 23.20 -16.77
CA GLU A 314 2.87 23.76 -17.12
C GLU A 314 3.81 23.91 -15.91
N LEU A 315 3.24 23.91 -14.70
CA LEU A 315 3.98 24.14 -13.45
C LEU A 315 4.25 22.85 -12.66
N VAL A 316 3.81 21.70 -13.17
CA VAL A 316 3.98 20.41 -12.50
C VAL A 316 5.45 20.01 -12.49
N THR A 317 5.93 19.57 -11.34
CA THR A 317 7.27 18.96 -11.22
C THR A 317 7.15 17.48 -10.94
N LEU A 318 7.92 16.67 -11.65
CA LEU A 318 8.04 15.24 -11.40
C LEU A 318 9.28 14.98 -10.54
N CYS A 319 9.07 14.37 -9.37
CA CYS A 319 10.12 13.79 -8.54
C CYS A 319 10.09 12.26 -8.69
N GLN A 320 11.27 11.65 -8.69
CA GLN A 320 11.44 10.21 -8.77
C GLN A 320 12.11 9.72 -7.48
N LEU A 321 11.48 8.75 -6.82
CA LEU A 321 11.99 8.08 -5.61
C LEU A 321 12.44 6.66 -5.91
#